data_AF-A0A516SBM3-F1
#
_entry.id   AF-A0A516SBM3-F1
#
_cell.length_a   1.000
_cell.length_b   1.000
_cell.length_c   1.000
_cell.angle_alpha   90.00
_cell.angle_beta   90.00
_cell.angle_gamma   90.00
#
_symmetry.space_group_name_H-M   'P 1'
#
loop_
_entity.id
_entity.type
_entity.pdbx_description
1 polymer ?
#
loop_
_entity_poly.entity_id
_entity_poly.type
_entity_poly.pdbx_seq_one_letter_code
_entity_poly.pdbx_strand_id
1 'polypeptide(L)'
;MADGIAFVPGPMAWVVDKLLERHHTEYSLLETHQAGGDCVTHVHETELAVLRKPGSPLLPGVKYGKGTAFFTRNAQLLGLLAKQTSTQEAQPVLAILFRDGDKTRSTAASDWQEKVDSMRRGFAQVECDTGVPMVPRPKSEAWLLCARRQPGYANCASLEDASGNDDSPNSLKKQLAALCGGLDPTADEQADWVVNGTVDPLRIHMPSFNAFKQALHAAAKNAGLPLLP
;
A
#
# COMPACT_ATOMS: atom_id res chain seq x y z
N MET A 1 -24.72 0.84 18.42
CA MET A 1 -23.46 1.49 18.83
C MET A 1 -22.47 0.37 19.09
N ALA A 2 -21.72 -0.02 18.06
CA ALA A 2 -20.69 -1.04 18.18
C ALA A 2 -19.39 -0.31 18.51
N ASP A 3 -18.69 -0.73 19.57
CA ASP A 3 -17.35 -0.27 19.92
C ASP A 3 -16.43 -0.46 18.71
N GLY A 4 -16.23 0.62 17.96
CA GLY A 4 -15.31 0.66 16.83
C GLY A 4 -13.91 0.92 17.40
N ILE A 5 -13.04 -0.09 17.33
CA ILE A 5 -11.61 0.13 17.58
C ILE A 5 -11.16 1.24 16.63
N ALA A 6 -10.68 2.35 17.19
CA ALA A 6 -10.19 3.47 16.41
C ALA A 6 -9.09 2.99 15.44
N PHE A 7 -9.18 3.39 14.18
CA PHE A 7 -8.15 3.08 13.19
C PHE A 7 -6.82 3.74 13.60
N VAL A 8 -5.77 2.93 13.71
CA VAL A 8 -4.40 3.41 13.96
C VAL A 8 -3.60 3.27 12.66
N PRO A 9 -3.15 4.38 12.04
CA PRO A 9 -2.41 4.32 10.78
C PRO A 9 -1.02 3.72 10.95
N GLY A 10 -0.75 2.61 10.26
CA GLY A 10 0.59 2.03 10.18
C GLY A 10 1.54 2.81 9.25
N PRO A 11 2.81 2.40 9.14
CA PRO A 11 3.84 3.12 8.38
C PRO A 11 3.48 3.32 6.91
N MET A 12 2.81 2.34 6.29
CA MET A 12 2.43 2.41 4.89
C MET A 12 1.28 3.41 4.64
N ALA A 13 0.40 3.61 5.62
CA ALA A 13 -0.62 4.66 5.52
C ALA A 13 0.05 6.05 5.55
N TRP A 14 1.01 6.26 6.46
CA TRP A 14 1.80 7.49 6.50
C TRP A 14 2.63 7.73 5.25
N VAL A 15 3.16 6.68 4.62
CA VAL A 15 3.83 6.79 3.31
C VAL A 15 2.90 7.36 2.24
N VAL A 16 1.65 6.87 2.16
CA VAL A 16 0.64 7.38 1.22
C VAL A 16 0.34 8.84 1.55
N ASP A 17 0.11 9.14 2.82
CA ASP A 17 -0.22 10.47 3.31
C ASP A 17 0.85 11.50 2.94
N LYS A 18 2.13 11.23 3.23
CA LYS A 18 3.23 12.15 2.88
C LYS A 18 3.42 12.36 1.38
N LEU A 19 3.12 11.35 0.56
CA LEU A 19 3.12 11.50 -0.90
C LEU A 19 1.97 12.39 -1.39
N LEU A 20 0.77 12.22 -0.83
CA LEU A 20 -0.39 13.05 -1.17
C LEU A 20 -0.24 14.48 -0.63
N GLU A 21 0.18 14.64 0.63
CA GLU A 21 0.47 15.92 1.26
C GLU A 21 1.39 16.76 0.39
N ARG A 22 2.54 16.20 -0.02
CA ARG A 22 3.52 16.95 -0.80
C ARG A 22 3.05 17.30 -2.20
N HIS A 23 2.31 16.41 -2.86
CA HIS A 23 2.06 16.51 -4.30
C HIS A 23 0.63 16.85 -4.70
N HIS A 24 -0.34 16.76 -3.78
CA HIS A 24 -1.76 16.87 -4.10
C HIS A 24 -2.61 17.69 -3.12
N THR A 25 -2.32 17.67 -1.82
CA THR A 25 -3.23 18.26 -0.81
C THR A 25 -2.67 19.46 -0.06
N GLU A 26 -1.35 19.62 0.14
CA GLU A 26 -0.72 20.61 1.04
C GLU A 26 -1.06 20.43 2.54
N TYR A 27 -1.84 19.40 2.89
CA TYR A 27 -2.15 19.02 4.26
C TYR A 27 -2.22 17.49 4.39
N SER A 28 -1.92 16.99 5.58
CA SER A 28 -2.02 15.56 5.90
C SER A 28 -3.49 15.15 6.06
N LEU A 29 -3.91 14.13 5.31
CA LEU A 29 -5.24 13.52 5.45
C LEU A 29 -5.34 12.72 6.75
N LEU A 30 -4.24 12.08 7.17
CA LEU A 30 -4.19 11.32 8.42
C LEU A 30 -4.23 12.22 9.66
N GLU A 31 -3.45 13.31 9.69
CA GLU A 31 -3.52 14.27 10.81
C GLU A 31 -4.90 14.93 10.87
N THR A 32 -5.48 15.29 9.73
CA THR A 32 -6.85 15.83 9.66
C THR A 32 -7.86 14.81 10.19
N HIS A 33 -7.71 13.53 9.83
CA HIS A 33 -8.56 12.46 10.35
C HIS A 33 -8.42 12.27 11.86
N GLN A 34 -7.19 12.27 12.38
CA GLN A 34 -6.90 12.19 13.81
C GLN A 34 -7.44 13.39 14.60
N ALA A 35 -7.53 14.56 13.97
CA ALA A 35 -8.15 15.76 14.54
C ALA A 35 -9.70 15.74 14.49
N GLY A 36 -10.30 14.64 14.02
CA GLY A 36 -11.76 14.44 13.97
C GLY A 36 -12.38 14.65 12.59
N GLY A 37 -11.58 14.85 11.54
CA GLY A 37 -12.05 14.85 10.16
C GLY A 37 -12.43 13.44 9.67
N ASP A 38 -13.36 13.36 8.73
CA ASP A 38 -13.73 12.09 8.08
C ASP A 38 -13.00 11.97 6.75
N CYS A 39 -11.68 11.72 6.79
CA CYS A 39 -10.83 11.69 5.60
C CYS A 39 -10.33 10.29 5.23
N VAL A 40 -10.43 9.31 6.14
CA VAL A 40 -9.86 7.98 5.95
C VAL A 40 -10.79 6.92 6.51
N THR A 41 -11.08 5.92 5.67
CA THR A 41 -11.84 4.72 6.04
C THR A 41 -10.94 3.50 5.92
N HIS A 42 -10.71 2.81 7.03
CA HIS A 42 -10.01 1.53 7.02
C HIS A 42 -11.00 0.39 6.76
N VAL A 43 -10.64 -0.50 5.83
CA VAL A 43 -11.48 -1.64 5.45
C VAL A 43 -10.70 -2.92 5.69
N HIS A 44 -11.12 -3.71 6.67
CA HIS A 44 -10.48 -4.99 6.96
C HIS A 44 -10.74 -6.02 5.85
N GLU A 45 -9.82 -6.96 5.68
CA GLU A 45 -9.99 -8.07 4.72
C GLU A 45 -11.24 -8.90 5.01
N THR A 46 -11.59 -9.07 6.27
CA THR A 46 -12.80 -9.79 6.71
C THR A 46 -14.07 -9.08 6.27
N GLU A 47 -14.09 -7.75 6.30
CA GLU A 47 -15.22 -6.94 5.81
C GLU A 47 -15.37 -7.08 4.29
N LEU A 48 -14.26 -7.02 3.54
CA LEU A 48 -14.27 -7.30 2.11
C LEU A 48 -14.75 -8.74 1.84
N ALA A 49 -14.39 -9.71 2.67
CA ALA A 49 -14.85 -11.08 2.53
C ALA A 49 -16.37 -11.21 2.76
N VAL A 50 -16.95 -10.46 3.69
CA VAL A 50 -18.40 -10.42 3.96
C VAL A 50 -19.17 -9.75 2.81
N LEU A 51 -18.61 -8.69 2.21
CA LEU A 51 -19.19 -8.01 1.04
C LEU A 51 -19.18 -8.86 -0.24
N ARG A 52 -18.57 -10.05 -0.23
CA ARG A 52 -18.63 -10.99 -1.35
C ARG A 52 -20.05 -11.51 -1.54
N LYS A 53 -20.82 -10.86 -2.42
CA LYS A 53 -22.00 -11.50 -3.02
C LYS A 53 -21.56 -12.79 -3.74
N PRO A 54 -22.35 -13.87 -3.68
CA PRO A 54 -22.11 -15.09 -4.47
C PRO A 54 -22.29 -14.73 -5.96
N GLY A 55 -21.20 -14.32 -6.59
CA GLY A 55 -21.11 -14.13 -8.04
C GLY A 55 -20.42 -15.32 -8.69
N SER A 56 -20.41 -15.35 -10.02
CA SER A 56 -19.70 -16.37 -10.79
C SER A 56 -18.23 -16.46 -10.34
N PRO A 57 -17.72 -17.65 -10.04
CA PRO A 57 -16.36 -17.82 -9.53
C PRO A 57 -15.33 -17.30 -10.55
N LEU A 58 -14.37 -16.50 -10.08
CA LEU A 58 -13.18 -16.18 -10.87
C LEU A 58 -12.33 -17.45 -10.95
N LEU A 59 -12.52 -18.22 -12.02
CA LEU A 59 -11.78 -19.47 -12.21
C LEU A 59 -10.29 -19.15 -12.50
N PRO A 60 -9.34 -19.77 -11.78
CA PRO A 60 -7.92 -19.68 -12.09
C PRO A 60 -7.68 -20.14 -13.53
N GLY A 61 -7.01 -19.32 -14.34
CA GLY A 61 -6.77 -19.64 -15.75
C GLY A 61 -5.90 -18.61 -16.45
N VAL A 62 -5.69 -18.82 -17.76
CA VAL A 62 -4.83 -18.00 -18.64
C VAL A 62 -5.10 -16.49 -18.54
N LYS A 63 -6.35 -16.11 -18.27
CA LYS A 63 -6.76 -14.69 -18.09
C LYS A 63 -6.40 -14.07 -16.74
N TYR A 64 -6.27 -14.87 -15.69
CA TYR A 64 -6.18 -14.35 -14.32
C TYR A 64 -4.83 -14.60 -13.66
N GLY A 65 -4.06 -15.59 -14.12
CA GLY A 65 -2.85 -16.07 -13.45
C GLY A 65 -3.17 -17.09 -12.35
N LYS A 66 -2.22 -17.97 -12.02
CA LYS A 66 -2.42 -18.96 -10.94
C LYS A 66 -2.28 -18.26 -9.58
N GLY A 67 -3.36 -18.22 -8.78
CA GLY A 67 -3.32 -17.74 -7.38
C GLY A 67 -3.52 -16.23 -7.18
N THR A 68 -3.90 -15.49 -8.22
CA THR A 68 -4.07 -14.02 -8.22
C THR A 68 -5.53 -13.57 -8.28
N ALA A 69 -6.47 -14.50 -8.45
CA ALA A 69 -7.90 -14.23 -8.45
C ALA A 69 -8.38 -13.57 -7.14
N PHE A 70 -7.74 -13.92 -6.02
CA PHE A 70 -8.01 -13.33 -4.72
C PHE A 70 -7.71 -11.81 -4.70
N PHE A 71 -6.54 -11.38 -5.20
CA PHE A 71 -6.18 -9.97 -5.26
C PHE A 71 -7.07 -9.19 -6.23
N THR A 72 -7.42 -9.81 -7.36
CA THR A 72 -8.39 -9.24 -8.31
C THR A 72 -9.73 -8.97 -7.62
N ARG A 73 -10.23 -9.95 -6.84
CA ARG A 73 -11.51 -9.82 -6.14
C ARG A 73 -11.48 -8.75 -5.05
N ASN A 74 -10.41 -8.66 -4.26
CA ASN A 74 -10.29 -7.63 -3.23
C ASN A 74 -10.26 -6.23 -3.84
N ALA A 75 -9.55 -6.04 -4.96
CA ALA A 75 -9.53 -4.78 -5.69
C ALA A 75 -10.91 -4.40 -6.27
N GLN A 76 -11.67 -5.37 -6.82
CA GLN A 76 -13.05 -5.11 -7.27
C GLN A 76 -13.92 -4.58 -6.13
N LEU A 77 -13.89 -5.25 -4.98
CA LEU A 77 -14.74 -4.91 -3.84
C LEU A 77 -14.37 -3.56 -3.24
N LEU A 78 -13.07 -3.30 -3.08
CA LEU A 78 -12.60 -2.00 -2.60
C LEU A 78 -12.94 -0.88 -3.60
N GLY A 79 -12.81 -1.13 -4.90
CA GLY A 79 -13.18 -0.15 -5.94
C GLY A 79 -14.67 0.15 -5.97
N LEU A 80 -15.54 -0.85 -5.80
CA LEU A 80 -16.98 -0.64 -5.67
C LEU A 80 -17.34 0.18 -4.44
N LEU A 81 -16.71 -0.12 -3.30
CA LEU A 81 -16.90 0.63 -2.07
C LEU A 81 -16.49 2.09 -2.26
N ALA A 82 -15.31 2.34 -2.82
CA ALA A 82 -14.84 3.71 -3.07
C ALA A 82 -15.75 4.49 -4.02
N LYS A 83 -16.27 3.87 -5.08
CA LYS A 83 -17.25 4.52 -5.98
C LYS A 83 -18.56 4.85 -5.26
N GLN A 84 -19.03 3.93 -4.43
CA GLN A 84 -20.23 4.14 -3.63
C GLN A 84 -20.02 5.30 -2.65
N THR A 85 -18.94 5.29 -1.88
CA THR A 85 -18.58 6.37 -0.94
C THR A 85 -18.45 7.70 -1.67
N SER A 86 -17.74 7.73 -2.80
CA SER A 86 -17.57 8.95 -3.59
C SER A 86 -18.90 9.54 -4.07
N THR A 87 -19.85 8.68 -4.45
CA THR A 87 -21.21 9.11 -4.84
C THR A 87 -22.01 9.59 -3.64
N GLN A 88 -21.94 8.88 -2.50
CA GLN A 88 -22.72 9.17 -1.30
C GLN A 88 -22.28 10.46 -0.62
N GLU A 89 -20.98 10.71 -0.58
CA GLU A 89 -20.38 11.88 0.08
C GLU A 89 -20.14 13.05 -0.88
N ALA A 90 -20.36 12.84 -2.19
CA ALA A 90 -20.06 13.79 -3.24
C ALA A 90 -18.62 14.31 -3.18
N GLN A 91 -17.69 13.43 -2.82
CA GLN A 91 -16.26 13.72 -2.65
C GLN A 91 -15.40 12.71 -3.41
N PRO A 92 -14.21 13.11 -3.87
CA PRO A 92 -13.27 12.18 -4.49
C PRO A 92 -12.73 11.17 -3.47
N VAL A 93 -12.68 9.89 -3.85
CA VAL A 93 -12.16 8.80 -3.00
C VAL A 93 -11.06 8.05 -3.71
N LEU A 94 -9.90 7.91 -3.05
CA LEU A 94 -8.79 7.06 -3.49
C LEU A 94 -8.88 5.69 -2.82
N ALA A 95 -8.86 4.62 -3.60
CA ALA A 95 -8.91 3.24 -3.09
C ALA A 95 -7.52 2.61 -3.07
N ILE A 96 -6.84 2.63 -1.93
CA ILE A 96 -5.50 2.03 -1.81
C ILE A 96 -5.59 0.58 -1.32
N LEU A 97 -5.18 -0.39 -2.15
CA LEU A 97 -5.10 -1.79 -1.75
C LEU A 97 -3.66 -2.19 -1.45
N PHE A 98 -3.34 -2.37 -0.16
CA PHE A 98 -2.03 -2.81 0.29
C PHE A 98 -1.91 -4.34 0.38
N ARG A 99 -0.83 -4.90 -0.19
CA ARG A 99 -0.36 -6.27 0.09
C ARG A 99 1.15 -6.33 -0.03
N ASP A 100 1.82 -7.03 0.88
CA ASP A 100 3.20 -7.40 0.66
C ASP A 100 3.36 -8.30 -0.58
N GLY A 101 4.54 -8.22 -1.18
CA GLY A 101 4.93 -9.03 -2.34
C GLY A 101 5.08 -10.51 -2.03
N ASP A 102 5.23 -10.90 -0.76
CA ASP A 102 5.84 -12.18 -0.39
C ASP A 102 5.10 -13.48 -0.73
N LYS A 103 5.93 -14.41 -1.22
CA LYS A 103 5.92 -15.87 -0.98
C LYS A 103 7.25 -16.23 -0.30
N THR A 104 7.39 -17.48 0.13
CA THR A 104 8.49 -18.09 0.91
C THR A 104 9.92 -18.02 0.32
N ARG A 105 10.14 -17.37 -0.83
CA ARG A 105 11.44 -17.18 -1.52
C ARG A 105 11.52 -15.78 -2.12
N SER A 106 12.70 -15.35 -2.59
CA SER A 106 12.89 -14.09 -3.32
C SER A 106 11.78 -13.91 -4.37
N THR A 107 10.98 -12.84 -4.25
CA THR A 107 9.86 -12.60 -5.16
C THR A 107 10.43 -12.16 -6.50
N ALA A 108 10.33 -13.02 -7.52
CA ALA A 108 10.72 -12.67 -8.87
C ALA A 108 9.95 -11.43 -9.34
N ALA A 109 10.59 -10.59 -10.15
CA ALA A 109 9.94 -9.38 -10.68
C ALA A 109 8.63 -9.71 -11.43
N SER A 110 8.56 -10.86 -12.11
CA SER A 110 7.35 -11.37 -12.76
C SER A 110 6.21 -11.63 -11.76
N ASP A 111 6.50 -12.28 -10.64
CA ASP A 111 5.49 -12.63 -9.63
C ASP A 111 4.93 -11.38 -8.95
N TRP A 112 5.79 -10.39 -8.69
CA TRP A 112 5.38 -9.08 -8.20
C TRP A 112 4.49 -8.35 -9.21
N GLN A 113 4.91 -8.31 -10.48
CA GLN A 113 4.14 -7.65 -11.54
C GLN A 113 2.77 -8.31 -11.75
N GLU A 114 2.71 -9.64 -11.75
CA GLU A 114 1.44 -10.38 -11.84
C GLU A 114 0.47 -10.03 -10.71
N LYS A 115 0.99 -9.85 -9.48
CA LYS A 115 0.19 -9.42 -8.32
C LYS A 115 -0.32 -8.00 -8.51
N VAL A 116 0.53 -7.04 -8.88
CA VAL A 116 0.13 -5.66 -9.18
C VAL A 116 -0.93 -5.63 -10.27
N ASP A 117 -0.71 -6.33 -11.38
CA ASP A 117 -1.63 -6.36 -12.51
C ASP A 117 -2.96 -7.02 -12.15
N SER A 118 -2.97 -8.00 -11.25
CA SER A 118 -4.20 -8.61 -10.77
C SER A 118 -5.08 -7.62 -10.00
N MET A 119 -4.49 -6.75 -9.17
CA MET A 119 -5.22 -5.69 -8.49
C MET A 119 -5.71 -4.64 -9.47
N ARG A 120 -4.86 -4.21 -10.44
CA ARG A 120 -5.27 -3.28 -11.51
C ARG A 120 -6.47 -3.81 -12.29
N ARG A 121 -6.44 -5.10 -12.68
CA ARG A 121 -7.58 -5.76 -13.34
C ARG A 121 -8.85 -5.71 -12.47
N GLY A 122 -8.72 -5.90 -11.16
CA GLY A 122 -9.84 -5.85 -10.24
C GLY A 122 -10.51 -4.48 -10.19
N PHE A 123 -9.72 -3.41 -10.05
CA PHE A 123 -10.22 -2.03 -10.10
C PHE A 123 -10.84 -1.68 -11.48
N ALA A 124 -10.18 -2.10 -12.57
CA ALA A 124 -10.68 -1.86 -13.93
C ALA A 124 -12.03 -2.53 -14.22
N GLN A 125 -12.28 -3.73 -13.68
CA GLN A 125 -13.55 -4.44 -13.88
C GLN A 125 -14.75 -3.76 -13.24
N VAL A 126 -14.52 -2.83 -12.31
CA VAL A 126 -15.57 -2.04 -11.66
C VAL A 126 -15.47 -0.56 -12.05
N GLU A 127 -14.65 -0.26 -13.07
CA GLU A 127 -14.41 1.09 -13.59
C GLU A 127 -14.05 2.07 -12.46
N CYS A 128 -13.12 1.66 -11.59
CA CYS A 128 -12.54 2.50 -10.54
C CYS A 128 -11.13 2.92 -10.97
N ASP A 129 -11.03 4.12 -11.54
CA ASP A 129 -9.80 4.75 -12.02
C ASP A 129 -9.00 5.46 -10.90
N THR A 130 -9.57 5.54 -9.71
CA THR A 130 -8.95 6.01 -8.47
C THR A 130 -8.39 4.88 -7.58
N GLY A 131 -8.41 3.64 -8.08
CA GLY A 131 -7.86 2.46 -7.41
C GLY A 131 -6.36 2.31 -7.58
N VAL A 132 -5.64 2.12 -6.47
CA VAL A 132 -4.17 2.07 -6.42
C VAL A 132 -3.70 0.78 -5.75
N PRO A 133 -3.05 -0.13 -6.50
CA PRO A 133 -2.28 -1.23 -5.91
C PRO A 133 -1.04 -0.69 -5.19
N MET A 134 -0.89 -1.00 -3.90
CA MET A 134 0.31 -0.73 -3.12
C MET A 134 0.97 -2.06 -2.77
N VAL A 135 1.97 -2.45 -3.55
CA VAL A 135 2.66 -3.74 -3.40
C VAL A 135 4.16 -3.50 -3.30
N PRO A 136 4.73 -3.46 -2.07
CA PRO A 136 6.17 -3.46 -1.90
C PRO A 136 6.81 -4.75 -2.41
N ARG A 137 8.10 -4.68 -2.74
CA ARG A 137 8.90 -5.84 -3.14
C ARG A 137 10.17 -5.94 -2.28
N PRO A 138 10.46 -7.10 -1.68
CA PRO A 138 9.55 -8.23 -1.48
C PRO A 138 8.43 -7.88 -0.45
N LYS A 139 8.68 -6.93 0.45
CA LYS A 139 7.75 -6.42 1.48
C LYS A 139 8.09 -4.98 1.89
N SER A 140 7.20 -4.35 2.67
CA SER A 140 7.29 -2.93 3.05
C SER A 140 8.61 -2.53 3.74
N GLU A 141 9.22 -3.45 4.47
CA GLU A 141 10.50 -3.28 5.16
C GLU A 141 11.62 -2.90 4.21
N ALA A 142 11.55 -3.30 2.93
CA ALA A 142 12.52 -2.91 1.92
C ALA A 142 12.56 -1.39 1.73
N TRP A 143 11.37 -0.76 1.74
CA TRP A 143 11.24 0.69 1.60
C TRP A 143 11.75 1.42 2.85
N LEU A 144 11.43 0.91 4.05
CA LEU A 144 11.92 1.48 5.30
C LEU A 144 13.45 1.34 5.44
N LEU A 145 14.01 0.19 5.06
CA LEU A 145 15.45 -0.05 5.04
C LEU A 145 16.20 0.86 4.10
N CYS A 146 15.59 1.23 2.97
CA CYS A 146 16.19 2.17 2.03
C CYS A 146 16.59 3.46 2.74
N ALA A 147 15.70 4.00 3.57
CA ALA A 147 15.95 5.21 4.35
C ALA A 147 16.91 4.99 5.53
N ARG A 148 16.73 3.88 6.26
CA ARG A 148 17.38 3.66 7.57
C ARG A 148 18.82 3.16 7.50
N ARG A 149 19.22 2.47 6.42
CA ARG A 149 20.59 1.96 6.26
C ARG A 149 21.60 3.08 6.04
N GLN A 150 22.89 2.77 6.16
CA GLN A 150 23.97 3.73 5.90
C GLN A 150 24.82 3.28 4.70
N PRO A 151 25.03 4.13 3.67
CA PRO A 151 24.36 5.42 3.45
C PRO A 151 22.86 5.23 3.10
N GLY A 152 22.01 6.10 3.65
CA GLY A 152 20.56 6.07 3.42
C GLY A 152 20.19 6.54 2.01
N TYR A 153 19.09 6.01 1.47
CA TYR A 153 18.52 6.30 0.14
C TYR A 153 19.42 5.96 -1.06
N ALA A 154 20.63 5.47 -0.84
CA ALA A 154 21.55 5.08 -1.90
C ALA A 154 21.41 3.59 -2.23
N ASN A 155 21.47 3.20 -3.50
CA ASN A 155 21.52 1.80 -3.98
C ASN A 155 20.38 0.87 -3.53
N CYS A 156 19.19 1.39 -3.23
CA CYS A 156 18.14 0.63 -2.55
C CYS A 156 17.46 -0.45 -3.40
N ALA A 157 17.59 -0.41 -4.73
CA ALA A 157 16.94 -1.36 -5.63
C ALA A 157 17.27 -2.83 -5.29
N SER A 158 18.48 -3.12 -4.81
CA SER A 158 18.88 -4.48 -4.42
C SER A 158 18.12 -5.06 -3.22
N LEU A 159 17.47 -4.21 -2.40
CA LEU A 159 16.61 -4.67 -1.32
C LEU A 159 15.36 -5.39 -1.86
N GLU A 160 14.95 -5.10 -3.10
CA GLU A 160 13.79 -5.74 -3.72
C GLU A 160 14.06 -7.19 -4.16
N ASP A 161 15.33 -7.59 -4.22
CA ASP A 161 15.73 -8.96 -4.55
C ASP A 161 15.95 -9.82 -3.29
N ALA A 162 15.75 -9.24 -2.10
CA ALA A 162 15.85 -9.96 -0.85
C ALA A 162 14.78 -11.05 -0.70
N SER A 163 15.00 -11.96 0.24
CA SER A 163 14.00 -12.97 0.61
C SER A 163 12.84 -12.32 1.35
N GLY A 164 11.63 -12.67 0.92
CA GLY A 164 10.40 -12.37 1.66
C GLY A 164 10.26 -13.10 2.99
N ASN A 165 10.86 -14.28 3.09
CA ASN A 165 10.77 -15.11 4.29
C ASN A 165 11.48 -14.47 5.50
N ASP A 166 10.74 -14.20 6.58
CA ASP A 166 11.28 -13.68 7.86
C ASP A 166 12.27 -14.64 8.51
N ASP A 167 12.10 -15.94 8.29
CA ASP A 167 12.99 -16.97 8.84
C ASP A 167 14.35 -17.02 8.13
N SER A 168 14.49 -16.37 6.97
CA SER A 168 15.77 -16.34 6.28
C SER A 168 16.86 -15.70 7.15
N PRO A 169 18.12 -16.15 7.07
CA PRO A 169 19.19 -15.68 7.95
C PRO A 169 19.47 -14.18 7.79
N ASN A 170 19.17 -13.61 6.61
CA ASN A 170 19.34 -12.20 6.30
C ASN A 170 18.01 -11.54 5.88
N SER A 171 16.91 -11.86 6.58
CA SER A 171 15.60 -11.28 6.28
C SER A 171 15.58 -9.76 6.49
N LEU A 172 14.75 -9.04 5.73
CA LEU A 172 14.64 -7.58 5.86
C LEU A 172 14.20 -7.16 7.27
N LYS A 173 13.35 -7.97 7.91
CA LYS A 173 12.93 -7.75 9.30
C LYS A 173 14.12 -7.79 10.26
N LYS A 174 14.99 -8.81 10.15
CA LYS A 174 16.22 -8.90 10.95
C LYS A 174 17.19 -7.74 10.66
N GLN A 175 17.27 -7.30 9.40
CA GLN A 175 18.08 -6.13 9.04
C GLN A 175 17.55 -4.85 9.69
N LEU A 176 16.22 -4.64 9.73
CA LEU A 176 15.63 -3.51 10.46
C LEU A 176 15.90 -3.60 11.96
N ALA A 177 15.73 -4.79 12.54
CA ALA A 177 16.01 -5.01 13.96
C ALA A 177 17.46 -4.70 14.33
N ALA A 178 18.41 -5.09 13.46
CA ALA A 178 19.83 -4.77 13.66
C ALA A 178 20.11 -3.26 13.68
N LEU A 179 19.37 -2.46 12.89
CA LEU A 179 19.44 -1.00 12.93
C LEU A 179 18.81 -0.39 14.20
N CYS A 180 18.05 -1.18 14.95
CA CYS A 180 17.34 -0.80 16.17
C CYS A 180 17.94 -1.50 17.41
N GLY A 181 19.24 -1.83 17.38
CA GLY A 181 19.93 -2.44 18.52
C GLY A 181 19.56 -3.91 18.76
N GLY A 182 19.00 -4.59 17.75
CA GLY A 182 18.59 -6.00 17.81
C GLY A 182 17.13 -6.22 18.20
N LEU A 183 16.34 -5.16 18.37
CA LEU A 183 14.92 -5.24 18.69
C LEU A 183 14.07 -5.05 17.43
N ASP A 184 13.05 -5.90 17.27
CA ASP A 184 12.08 -5.77 16.19
C ASP A 184 11.26 -4.48 16.42
N PRO A 185 11.33 -3.48 15.52
CA PRO A 185 10.56 -2.26 15.65
C PRO A 185 9.06 -2.56 15.46
N THR A 186 8.23 -2.07 16.37
CA THR A 186 6.77 -2.14 16.31
C THR A 186 6.21 -1.36 15.12
N ALA A 187 4.94 -1.60 14.77
CA ALA A 187 4.28 -0.84 13.71
C ALA A 187 4.20 0.65 14.05
N ASP A 188 3.99 0.99 15.32
CA ASP A 188 3.94 2.38 15.80
C ASP A 188 5.31 3.06 15.69
N GLU A 189 6.39 2.39 16.10
CA GLU A 189 7.76 2.91 15.92
C GLU A 189 8.10 3.13 14.45
N GLN A 190 7.69 2.21 13.57
CA GLN A 190 7.88 2.36 12.13
C GLN A 190 7.05 3.51 11.56
N ALA A 191 5.83 3.72 12.05
CA ALA A 191 4.99 4.85 11.68
C ALA A 191 5.62 6.17 12.12
N ASP A 192 6.12 6.24 13.35
CA ASP A 192 6.82 7.41 13.89
C ASP A 192 8.02 7.80 13.03
N TRP A 193 8.75 6.83 12.47
CA TRP A 193 9.86 7.15 11.56
C TRP A 193 9.41 7.91 10.31
N VAL A 194 8.22 7.61 9.79
CA VAL A 194 7.68 8.33 8.64
C VAL A 194 7.17 9.70 9.06
N VAL A 195 6.46 9.77 10.19
CA VAL A 195 5.91 11.02 10.74
C VAL A 195 7.01 12.04 11.06
N ASN A 196 8.09 11.60 11.71
CA ASN A 196 9.19 12.47 12.12
C ASN A 196 10.26 12.71 11.04
N GLY A 197 10.08 12.13 9.84
CA GLY A 197 11.00 12.31 8.71
C GLY A 197 12.30 11.49 8.77
N THR A 198 12.47 10.61 9.76
CA THR A 198 13.56 9.61 9.77
C THR A 198 13.52 8.75 8.50
N VAL A 199 12.32 8.42 8.06
CA VAL A 199 12.01 7.84 6.76
C VAL A 199 11.24 8.90 5.97
N ASP A 200 11.86 9.46 4.95
CA ASP A 200 11.25 10.40 4.01
C ASP A 200 10.84 9.64 2.75
N PRO A 201 9.53 9.38 2.53
CA PRO A 201 9.05 8.65 1.37
C PRO A 201 9.36 9.35 0.04
N LEU A 202 9.57 10.67 0.04
CA LEU A 202 9.86 11.43 -1.18
C LEU A 202 11.25 11.12 -1.74
N ARG A 203 12.16 10.63 -0.90
CA ARG A 203 13.53 10.28 -1.26
C ARG A 203 13.71 8.81 -1.63
N ILE A 204 12.71 7.97 -1.41
CA ILE A 204 12.80 6.55 -1.75
C ILE A 204 12.77 6.39 -3.27
N HIS A 205 13.84 5.80 -3.81
CA HIS A 205 13.94 5.47 -5.21
C HIS A 205 14.19 3.97 -5.39
N MET A 206 13.10 3.22 -5.54
CA MET A 206 13.09 1.77 -5.71
C MET A 206 12.04 1.39 -6.76
N PRO A 207 12.25 0.36 -7.61
CA PRO A 207 11.34 0.04 -8.70
C PRO A 207 9.86 -0.13 -8.27
N SER A 208 9.59 -0.94 -7.24
CA SER A 208 8.24 -1.16 -6.72
C SER A 208 7.62 0.11 -6.11
N PHE A 209 8.43 0.90 -5.40
CA PHE A 209 7.98 2.16 -4.81
C PHE A 209 7.64 3.20 -5.88
N ASN A 210 8.48 3.33 -6.91
CA ASN A 210 8.25 4.25 -8.03
C ASN A 210 6.98 3.87 -8.81
N ALA A 211 6.75 2.58 -9.02
CA ALA A 211 5.53 2.10 -9.68
C ALA A 211 4.27 2.42 -8.86
N PHE A 212 4.33 2.25 -7.53
CA PHE A 212 3.26 2.67 -6.62
C PHE A 212 3.05 4.18 -6.66
N LYS A 213 4.12 4.98 -6.54
CA LYS A 213 4.06 6.45 -6.58
C LYS A 213 3.42 6.95 -7.88
N GLN A 214 3.80 6.38 -9.02
CA GLN A 214 3.18 6.71 -10.32
C GLN A 214 1.69 6.38 -10.35
N ALA A 215 1.29 5.22 -9.83
CA ALA A 215 -0.12 4.82 -9.77
C ALA A 215 -0.93 5.74 -8.83
N LEU A 216 -0.36 6.11 -7.68
CA LEU A 216 -0.98 7.04 -6.73
C LEU A 216 -1.20 8.42 -7.37
N HIS A 217 -0.20 8.97 -8.06
CA HIS A 217 -0.35 10.24 -8.77
C HIS A 217 -1.40 10.19 -9.87
N ALA A 218 -1.47 9.10 -10.63
CA ALA A 218 -2.48 8.94 -11.67
C ALA A 218 -3.89 8.89 -11.07
N ALA A 219 -4.10 8.11 -9.99
CA ALA A 219 -5.37 8.02 -9.29
C ALA A 219 -5.78 9.35 -8.66
N ALA A 220 -4.85 10.08 -8.03
CA ALA A 220 -5.10 11.41 -7.48
C ALA A 220 -5.58 12.40 -8.56
N LYS A 221 -4.93 12.40 -9.73
CA LYS A 221 -5.36 13.22 -10.87
C LYS A 221 -6.74 12.82 -11.41
N ASN A 222 -7.02 11.53 -11.52
CA ASN A 222 -8.34 11.03 -11.93
C ASN A 222 -9.44 11.42 -10.93
N ALA A 223 -9.08 11.49 -9.64
CA ALA A 223 -9.94 11.99 -8.58
C ALA A 223 -10.09 13.52 -8.57
N GLY A 224 -9.45 14.24 -9.50
CA GLY A 224 -9.53 15.70 -9.58
C GLY A 224 -8.63 16.45 -8.59
N LEU A 225 -7.73 15.76 -7.89
CA LEU A 225 -6.75 16.42 -7.02
C LEU A 225 -5.66 17.10 -7.90
N PRO A 226 -5.33 18.38 -7.64
CA PRO A 226 -4.34 19.10 -8.42
C PRO A 226 -2.94 18.48 -8.21
N LEU A 227 -2.04 18.70 -9.17
CA LEU A 227 -0.61 18.44 -8.94
C LEU A 227 0.03 19.73 -8.44
N LEU A 228 0.66 19.65 -7.27
CA LEU A 228 1.36 20.76 -6.64
C LEU A 228 2.80 20.87 -7.14
N PRO A 229 3.38 22.10 -7.15
CA PRO A 229 4.77 22.34 -7.56
C PRO A 229 5.83 21.76 -6.61
#